data_AF-A0A2Y9GAD5-F1
#
_entry.id   AF-A0A2Y9GAD5-F1
#
_cell.length_a   1.000
_cell.length_b   1.000
_cell.length_c   1.000
_cell.angle_alpha   90.00
_cell.angle_beta   90.00
_cell.angle_gamma   90.00
#
_symmetry.space_group_name_H-M   'P 1'
#
loop_
_entity.id
_entity.type
_entity.pdbx_description
1 polymer ?
#
loop_
_entity_poly.entity_id
_entity_poly.type
_entity_poly.pdbx_seq_one_letter_code
_entity_poly.pdbx_strand_id
1 'polypeptide(L)'
;MRPARCLVLGSLLALAGLLEGRLVGEEEAGFGECDRFFYAGTPPAGLAAEAHVKVCQRFEGAERFATLYSRRDRIPVYSAFRAARPAAAGAQPRWLVEPQIDDPTSPLEEVIDEADAITSVSGLGSKQALSTDYLDSDYQRGQLYPFSLSKDFEVATFALTNAAPMAPSFQERWYLNLNSLMERALTPQCGSGADLYIITGAVPSDHRLKDRVTIPAFVWLAACCAAPGGGWAMGFVQHAQDGDVIEDVMVRELEKLLPFNPQLFRDNCGETEQDTERMKKILEVVNQVQDEERTVQAKEGTRPLSSTKDQGSALLPPEPSEERRSFLGRLRSFLATPVIRLFQLLYYAAVGILKNVIYVLWFVTKQVFNGLESCLYRLGSATISYFLAIGEELASIPWKVLKVMVRIIRAILRILCCLLKAICRVLGIPVRVLVDLATFPMHTISAVPIVCKDIAVGLGGTISLLFDAAFGTMGSLFQVIFSICKRIGYRVTFDNSGEL
;
A
#
# COMPACT_ATOMS: atom_id res chain seq x y z
N MET A 1 -30.97 -56.93 28.67
CA MET A 1 -31.39 -57.07 27.26
C MET A 1 -31.70 -55.68 26.71
N ARG A 2 -31.00 -55.28 25.65
CA ARG A 2 -31.41 -54.23 24.69
C ARG A 2 -32.57 -54.80 23.81
N PRO A 3 -33.26 -54.03 22.93
CA PRO A 3 -33.11 -52.60 22.57
C PRO A 3 -34.43 -51.83 22.23
N ALA A 4 -34.22 -50.55 21.82
CA ALA A 4 -34.82 -49.87 20.65
C ALA A 4 -36.32 -49.48 20.68
N ARG A 5 -36.80 -48.36 20.11
CA ARG A 5 -36.31 -47.41 19.08
C ARG A 5 -37.31 -46.24 19.07
N CYS A 6 -36.85 -44.99 19.08
CA CYS A 6 -37.49 -43.83 18.42
C CYS A 6 -36.59 -42.61 18.65
N LEU A 7 -35.57 -42.47 17.78
CA LEU A 7 -34.71 -41.30 17.70
C LEU A 7 -35.11 -40.53 16.43
N VAL A 8 -35.53 -39.28 16.67
CA VAL A 8 -35.11 -38.06 15.95
C VAL A 8 -34.94 -38.22 14.44
N LEU A 9 -36.03 -37.98 13.71
CA LEU A 9 -36.00 -37.62 12.30
C LEU A 9 -36.28 -36.11 12.23
N GLY A 10 -35.24 -35.29 12.23
CA GLY A 10 -35.42 -33.84 12.15
C GLY A 10 -34.23 -32.98 12.57
N SER A 11 -33.00 -33.35 12.18
CA SER A 11 -31.81 -32.48 12.25
C SER A 11 -30.70 -32.99 11.32
N LEU A 12 -30.99 -33.17 10.03
CA LEU A 12 -29.97 -33.54 9.02
C LEU A 12 -30.07 -32.73 7.72
N LEU A 13 -30.74 -31.57 7.75
CA LEU A 13 -30.82 -30.63 6.61
C LEU A 13 -30.24 -29.24 6.91
N ALA A 14 -29.50 -29.08 8.00
CA ALA A 14 -28.84 -27.82 8.37
C ALA A 14 -27.30 -27.89 8.34
N LEU A 15 -26.73 -28.90 7.66
CA LEU A 15 -25.27 -29.09 7.55
C LEU A 15 -24.82 -29.40 6.11
N ALA A 16 -25.62 -29.01 5.12
CA ALA A 16 -25.29 -29.09 3.69
C ALA A 16 -25.07 -27.70 3.06
N GLY A 17 -24.80 -26.67 3.87
CA GLY A 17 -24.53 -25.30 3.41
C GLY A 17 -23.14 -24.78 3.83
N LEU A 18 -22.15 -25.66 3.94
CA LEU A 18 -20.81 -25.34 4.45
C LEU A 18 -19.67 -25.70 3.48
N LEU A 19 -19.99 -25.86 2.20
CA LEU A 19 -19.03 -26.16 1.13
C LEU A 19 -19.50 -25.48 -0.16
N GLU A 20 -19.30 -24.17 -0.29
CA GLU A 20 -19.42 -23.46 -1.58
C GLU A 20 -18.33 -22.39 -1.65
N GLY A 21 -17.12 -22.79 -2.01
CA GLY A 21 -16.07 -21.83 -2.31
C GLY A 21 -15.97 -21.66 -3.78
N ARG A 22 -16.45 -20.53 -4.24
CA ARG A 22 -16.89 -20.24 -5.61
C ARG A 22 -16.25 -18.95 -6.12
N LEU A 23 -16.45 -18.63 -7.39
CA LEU A 23 -16.44 -17.23 -7.82
C LEU A 23 -17.42 -16.48 -6.93
N VAL A 24 -16.92 -15.62 -6.04
CA VAL A 24 -17.77 -14.97 -5.04
C VAL A 24 -18.72 -14.06 -5.80
N GLY A 25 -20.02 -14.29 -5.61
CA GLY A 25 -21.07 -13.61 -6.36
C GLY A 25 -20.88 -12.09 -6.31
N GLU A 26 -21.21 -11.39 -7.40
CA GLU A 26 -21.04 -9.94 -7.47
C GLU A 26 -21.77 -9.23 -6.31
N GLU A 27 -22.96 -9.73 -5.95
CA GLU A 27 -23.79 -9.23 -4.85
C GLU A 27 -23.35 -9.67 -3.44
N GLU A 28 -22.47 -10.66 -3.33
CA GLU A 28 -22.03 -11.18 -2.04
C GLU A 28 -20.96 -10.26 -1.42
N ALA A 29 -21.17 -9.84 -0.18
CA ALA A 29 -20.19 -9.01 0.53
C ALA A 29 -18.93 -9.84 0.83
N GLY A 30 -17.75 -9.22 0.71
CA GLY A 30 -16.50 -9.89 1.04
C GLY A 30 -16.02 -10.88 -0.01
N PHE A 31 -15.21 -11.83 0.43
CA PHE A 31 -14.63 -12.97 -0.29
C PHE A 31 -15.12 -14.30 0.29
N GLY A 32 -16.26 -14.30 0.99
CA GLY A 32 -16.82 -15.51 1.62
C GLY A 32 -15.86 -16.08 2.67
N GLU A 33 -15.52 -17.36 2.55
CA GLU A 33 -14.66 -18.05 3.52
C GLU A 33 -13.23 -17.52 3.56
N CYS A 34 -12.80 -16.84 2.48
CA CYS A 34 -11.52 -16.18 2.39
C CYS A 34 -11.47 -14.81 3.10
N ASP A 35 -12.57 -14.33 3.69
CA ASP A 35 -12.55 -13.08 4.48
C ASP A 35 -11.53 -13.11 5.62
N ARG A 36 -11.19 -14.30 6.13
CA ARG A 36 -10.16 -14.51 7.16
C ARG A 36 -8.76 -14.02 6.79
N PHE A 37 -8.48 -13.80 5.49
CA PHE A 37 -7.19 -13.29 5.02
C PHE A 37 -7.10 -11.76 5.05
N PHE A 38 -8.21 -11.09 5.37
CA PHE A 38 -8.27 -9.64 5.48
C PHE A 38 -8.33 -9.19 6.93
N TYR A 39 -7.73 -8.02 7.20
CA TYR A 39 -7.82 -7.39 8.51
C TYR A 39 -9.29 -7.16 8.89
N ALA A 40 -9.66 -7.62 10.09
CA ALA A 40 -11.04 -7.56 10.61
C ALA A 40 -12.09 -8.18 9.65
N GLY A 41 -11.70 -9.13 8.80
CA GLY A 41 -12.60 -9.75 7.83
C GLY A 41 -13.13 -8.79 6.76
N THR A 42 -12.45 -7.66 6.53
CA THR A 42 -12.95 -6.61 5.64
C THR A 42 -11.98 -6.40 4.48
N PRO A 43 -12.36 -6.70 3.21
CA PRO A 43 -11.49 -6.46 2.06
C PRO A 43 -11.34 -4.96 1.74
N PRO A 44 -10.36 -4.59 0.88
CA PRO A 44 -10.23 -3.23 0.39
C PRO A 44 -11.51 -2.67 -0.22
N ALA A 45 -11.86 -1.43 0.14
CA ALA A 45 -13.01 -0.73 -0.44
C ALA A 45 -12.59 0.12 -1.65
N GLY A 46 -13.54 0.41 -2.55
CA GLY A 46 -13.32 1.28 -3.71
C GLY A 46 -12.76 0.60 -4.97
N LEU A 47 -12.54 -0.72 -4.94
CA LEU A 47 -12.03 -1.50 -6.08
C LEU A 47 -13.11 -2.29 -6.83
N ALA A 48 -14.40 -2.07 -6.54
CA ALA A 48 -15.48 -2.72 -7.27
C ALA A 48 -15.58 -2.15 -8.69
N ALA A 49 -15.46 -3.01 -9.70
CA ALA A 49 -15.65 -2.67 -11.11
C ALA A 49 -16.23 -3.88 -11.84
N GLU A 50 -17.00 -3.64 -12.91
CA GLU A 50 -17.65 -4.70 -13.70
C GLU A 50 -16.66 -5.77 -14.17
N ALA A 51 -15.44 -5.39 -14.55
CA ALA A 51 -14.42 -6.34 -15.01
C ALA A 51 -13.76 -7.13 -13.87
N HIS A 52 -13.91 -6.71 -12.61
CA HIS A 52 -13.25 -7.33 -11.47
C HIS A 52 -14.09 -8.49 -10.93
N VAL A 53 -13.42 -9.60 -10.62
CA VAL A 53 -14.05 -10.77 -10.00
C VAL A 53 -13.32 -11.13 -8.71
N LYS A 54 -14.10 -11.53 -7.72
CA LYS A 54 -13.63 -11.93 -6.39
C LYS A 54 -13.41 -13.43 -6.38
N VAL A 55 -12.17 -13.86 -6.15
CA VAL A 55 -11.78 -15.27 -6.15
C VAL A 55 -11.30 -15.65 -4.75
N CYS A 56 -11.99 -16.60 -4.12
CA CYS A 56 -11.48 -17.29 -2.94
C CYS A 56 -10.62 -18.47 -3.40
N GLN A 57 -9.30 -18.35 -3.27
CA GLN A 57 -8.35 -19.34 -3.81
C GLN A 57 -8.38 -20.59 -2.93
N ARG A 58 -8.89 -21.68 -3.48
CA ARG A 58 -9.09 -22.95 -2.77
C ARG A 58 -8.35 -24.09 -3.43
N PHE A 59 -7.77 -24.96 -2.61
CA PHE A 59 -7.10 -26.15 -3.08
C PHE A 59 -7.22 -27.27 -2.04
N GLU A 60 -7.70 -28.43 -2.50
CA GLU A 60 -8.00 -29.61 -1.68
C GLU A 60 -9.04 -29.32 -0.59
N GLY A 61 -10.08 -28.55 -0.93
CA GLY A 61 -11.17 -28.24 0.00
C GLY A 61 -10.85 -27.15 1.02
N ALA A 62 -9.63 -26.57 1.00
CA ALA A 62 -9.19 -25.57 1.97
C ALA A 62 -8.91 -24.21 1.31
N GLU A 63 -9.27 -23.14 2.00
CA GLU A 63 -8.99 -21.77 1.57
C GLU A 63 -7.52 -21.42 1.82
N ARG A 64 -6.87 -20.82 0.82
CA ARG A 64 -5.43 -20.55 0.83
C ARG A 64 -5.13 -19.05 0.89
N PHE A 65 -5.79 -18.27 0.06
CA PHE A 65 -5.69 -16.80 0.02
C PHE A 65 -6.88 -16.21 -0.76
N ALA A 66 -6.99 -14.89 -0.82
CA ALA A 66 -8.01 -14.20 -1.62
C ALA A 66 -7.37 -13.45 -2.78
N THR A 67 -8.04 -13.38 -3.94
CA THR A 67 -7.56 -12.62 -5.10
C THR A 67 -8.70 -11.84 -5.73
N LEU A 68 -8.53 -10.52 -5.88
CA LEU A 68 -9.37 -9.72 -6.76
C LEU A 68 -8.72 -9.72 -8.15
N TYR A 69 -9.40 -10.25 -9.16
CA TYR A 69 -8.86 -10.47 -10.49
C TYR A 69 -9.55 -9.60 -11.55
N SER A 70 -8.79 -8.96 -12.45
CA SER A 70 -9.35 -8.18 -13.56
C SER A 70 -9.50 -9.07 -14.80
N ARG A 71 -10.73 -9.34 -15.24
CA ARG A 71 -11.00 -10.08 -16.49
C ARG A 71 -10.60 -9.29 -17.74
N ARG A 72 -10.58 -7.96 -17.63
CA ARG A 72 -10.18 -7.05 -18.72
C ARG A 72 -8.66 -7.06 -18.91
N ASP A 73 -7.92 -6.98 -17.81
CA ASP A 73 -6.47 -6.83 -17.83
C ASP A 73 -5.75 -8.19 -17.72
N ARG A 74 -6.49 -9.22 -17.31
CA ARG A 74 -6.06 -10.62 -17.10
C ARG A 74 -4.92 -10.78 -16.11
N ILE A 75 -4.88 -9.90 -15.12
CA ILE A 75 -3.92 -9.90 -14.02
C ILE A 75 -4.67 -9.69 -12.69
N PRO A 76 -4.12 -10.15 -11.56
CA PRO A 76 -4.63 -9.77 -10.25
C PRO A 76 -4.58 -8.25 -10.06
N VAL A 77 -5.68 -7.68 -9.60
CA VAL A 77 -5.69 -6.34 -9.00
C VAL A 77 -4.95 -6.40 -7.67
N TYR A 78 -5.26 -7.41 -6.85
CA TYR A 78 -4.48 -7.78 -5.68
C TYR A 78 -4.70 -9.25 -5.26
N SER A 79 -3.75 -9.77 -4.49
CA SER A 79 -3.82 -10.99 -3.70
C SER A 79 -3.66 -10.66 -2.21
N ALA A 80 -4.50 -11.20 -1.33
CA ALA A 80 -4.48 -10.98 0.10
C ALA A 80 -4.28 -12.29 0.86
N PHE A 81 -3.31 -12.30 1.76
CA PHE A 81 -2.87 -13.48 2.51
C PHE A 81 -2.34 -13.08 3.88
N ARG A 82 -2.14 -14.08 4.75
CA ARG A 82 -1.51 -13.89 6.07
C ARG A 82 -0.04 -14.30 6.00
N ALA A 83 0.79 -13.64 6.79
CA ALA A 83 2.20 -14.00 6.88
C ALA A 83 2.36 -15.45 7.36
N ALA A 84 2.87 -16.31 6.48
CA ALA A 84 3.32 -17.64 6.83
C ALA A 84 4.83 -17.64 7.06
N ARG A 85 5.31 -18.63 7.82
CA ARG A 85 6.75 -18.90 7.89
C ARG A 85 7.17 -19.68 6.65
N PRO A 86 8.31 -19.37 6.02
CA PRO A 86 8.80 -20.13 4.88
C PRO A 86 8.94 -21.61 5.24
N ALA A 87 8.37 -22.50 4.42
CA ALA A 87 8.63 -23.93 4.51
C ALA A 87 9.75 -24.33 3.53
N ALA A 88 10.49 -25.38 3.87
CA ALA A 88 11.55 -25.92 3.03
C ALA A 88 10.99 -26.53 1.73
N ALA A 89 11.72 -26.36 0.64
CA ALA A 89 11.29 -26.54 -0.76
C ALA A 89 10.86 -27.96 -1.18
N GLY A 90 10.02 -28.02 -2.23
CA GLY A 90 9.60 -29.27 -2.87
C GLY A 90 8.23 -29.25 -3.56
N ALA A 91 7.98 -28.38 -4.54
CA ALA A 91 6.87 -28.56 -5.48
C ALA A 91 7.35 -28.29 -6.92
N GLN A 92 7.04 -29.20 -7.84
CA GLN A 92 7.20 -28.96 -9.29
C GLN A 92 6.10 -27.99 -9.72
N PRO A 93 6.44 -26.84 -10.32
CA PRO A 93 5.44 -25.84 -10.66
C PRO A 93 4.56 -26.36 -11.80
N ARG A 94 3.28 -26.61 -11.49
CA ARG A 94 2.22 -26.73 -12.49
C ARG A 94 1.34 -25.50 -12.38
N TRP A 95 1.10 -24.86 -13.52
CA TRP A 95 0.27 -23.66 -13.57
C TRP A 95 -1.19 -24.04 -13.54
N LEU A 96 -1.93 -23.30 -12.72
CA LEU A 96 -3.31 -23.59 -12.41
C LEU A 96 -4.21 -22.49 -12.94
N VAL A 97 -5.45 -22.85 -13.24
CA VAL A 97 -6.50 -21.94 -13.70
C VAL A 97 -7.72 -22.08 -12.82
N GLU A 98 -8.55 -21.05 -12.84
CA GLU A 98 -9.84 -20.99 -12.14
C GLU A 98 -10.97 -21.19 -13.16
N PRO A 99 -11.50 -22.42 -13.32
CA PRO A 99 -12.50 -22.75 -14.36
C PRO A 99 -13.72 -21.83 -14.37
N GLN A 100 -14.20 -21.47 -13.18
CA GLN A 100 -15.36 -20.65 -12.91
C GLN A 100 -15.24 -19.21 -13.44
N ILE A 101 -14.03 -18.74 -13.77
CA ILE A 101 -13.84 -17.41 -14.39
C ILE A 101 -14.26 -17.43 -15.85
N ASP A 102 -13.86 -18.45 -16.59
CA ASP A 102 -14.17 -18.59 -18.02
C ASP A 102 -15.58 -19.15 -18.23
N ASP A 103 -15.91 -20.21 -17.49
CA ASP A 103 -17.18 -20.94 -17.55
C ASP A 103 -17.92 -20.88 -16.19
N PRO A 104 -18.84 -19.92 -15.99
CA PRO A 104 -19.64 -19.83 -14.77
C PRO A 104 -20.57 -21.02 -14.52
N THR A 105 -20.76 -21.91 -15.51
CA THR A 105 -21.59 -23.12 -15.39
C THR A 105 -20.77 -24.37 -15.09
N SER A 106 -19.44 -24.24 -15.03
CA SER A 106 -18.54 -25.33 -14.68
C SER A 106 -18.84 -25.87 -13.27
N PRO A 107 -18.89 -27.20 -13.07
CA PRO A 107 -19.02 -27.80 -11.74
C PRO A 107 -17.70 -27.75 -10.93
N LEU A 108 -16.62 -27.24 -11.52
CA LEU A 108 -15.31 -27.13 -10.89
C LEU A 108 -15.22 -25.79 -10.16
N GLU A 109 -15.19 -25.85 -8.84
CA GLU A 109 -15.21 -24.67 -7.95
C GLU A 109 -13.83 -24.29 -7.41
N GLU A 110 -12.81 -25.15 -7.59
CA GLU A 110 -11.44 -24.95 -7.13
C GLU A 110 -10.46 -24.86 -8.31
N VAL A 111 -9.24 -24.41 -8.03
CA VAL A 111 -8.19 -24.33 -9.04
C VAL A 111 -7.86 -25.72 -9.57
N ILE A 112 -7.58 -25.82 -10.86
CA ILE A 112 -7.17 -27.07 -11.52
C ILE A 112 -5.93 -26.87 -12.38
N ASP A 113 -5.22 -27.97 -12.67
CA ASP A 113 -4.13 -27.98 -13.64
C ASP A 113 -4.62 -27.47 -15.00
N GLU A 114 -3.90 -26.49 -15.57
CA GLU A 114 -4.27 -25.88 -16.87
C GLU A 114 -4.41 -26.93 -17.97
N ALA A 115 -3.56 -27.97 -17.95
CA ALA A 115 -3.62 -29.06 -18.91
C ALA A 115 -4.93 -29.87 -18.83
N ASP A 116 -5.48 -30.05 -17.63
CA ASP A 116 -6.73 -30.77 -17.41
C ASP A 116 -7.95 -29.91 -17.76
N ALA A 117 -7.83 -28.58 -17.59
CA ALA A 117 -8.84 -27.60 -17.95
C ALA A 117 -9.17 -27.56 -19.44
N ILE A 118 -8.18 -27.83 -20.32
CA ILE A 118 -8.32 -27.73 -21.79
C ILE A 118 -9.48 -28.59 -22.31
N THR A 119 -9.75 -29.73 -21.69
CA THR A 119 -10.78 -30.68 -22.15
C THR A 119 -12.11 -30.54 -21.41
N SER A 120 -12.10 -29.87 -20.25
CA SER A 120 -13.21 -29.85 -19.29
C SER A 120 -13.89 -28.49 -19.15
N VAL A 121 -13.21 -27.40 -19.53
CA VAL A 121 -13.69 -26.02 -19.37
C VAL A 121 -14.05 -25.40 -20.71
N SER A 122 -15.31 -24.96 -20.84
CA SER A 122 -15.77 -24.27 -22.05
C SER A 122 -15.18 -22.86 -22.15
N GLY A 123 -14.60 -22.51 -23.29
CA GLY A 123 -14.06 -21.16 -23.50
C GLY A 123 -12.86 -20.81 -22.61
N LEU A 124 -12.05 -21.80 -22.22
CA LEU A 124 -10.85 -21.63 -21.42
C LEU A 124 -9.95 -20.50 -21.96
N GLY A 125 -9.51 -19.64 -21.06
CA GLY A 125 -8.71 -18.45 -21.35
C GLY A 125 -9.48 -17.33 -22.03
N SER A 126 -10.82 -17.33 -22.05
CA SER A 126 -11.59 -16.21 -22.60
C SER A 126 -11.50 -14.96 -21.71
N LYS A 127 -11.46 -15.14 -20.39
CA LYS A 127 -11.49 -14.09 -19.36
C LYS A 127 -10.31 -14.17 -18.39
N GLN A 128 -9.51 -15.24 -18.41
CA GLN A 128 -8.25 -15.33 -17.67
C GLN A 128 -7.03 -15.50 -18.59
N ALA A 129 -5.84 -15.37 -18.00
CA ALA A 129 -4.57 -15.66 -18.67
C ALA A 129 -4.30 -17.17 -18.71
N LEU A 130 -3.59 -17.62 -19.75
CA LEU A 130 -3.11 -19.00 -19.91
C LEU A 130 -1.59 -19.02 -20.02
N SER A 131 -0.95 -20.17 -19.77
CA SER A 131 0.49 -20.32 -19.94
C SER A 131 0.94 -20.01 -21.37
N THR A 132 0.09 -20.27 -22.36
CA THR A 132 0.35 -19.96 -23.78
C THR A 132 0.48 -18.46 -24.05
N ASP A 133 -0.13 -17.60 -23.23
CA ASP A 133 -0.03 -16.15 -23.39
C ASP A 133 1.40 -15.64 -23.14
N TYR A 134 2.20 -16.37 -22.35
CA TYR A 134 3.58 -16.04 -21.98
C TYR A 134 4.64 -16.71 -22.88
N LEU A 135 4.26 -17.71 -23.68
CA LEU A 135 5.19 -18.37 -24.60
C LEU A 135 5.77 -17.39 -25.61
N ASP A 136 7.05 -17.55 -25.95
CA ASP A 136 7.77 -16.68 -26.89
C ASP A 136 7.75 -15.19 -26.51
N SER A 137 7.71 -14.90 -25.19
CA SER A 137 7.81 -13.54 -24.65
C SER A 137 9.00 -13.42 -23.70
N ASP A 138 9.47 -12.18 -23.48
CA ASP A 138 10.51 -11.87 -22.49
C ASP A 138 9.96 -11.80 -21.06
N TYR A 139 8.71 -12.22 -20.83
CA TYR A 139 8.00 -12.10 -19.56
C TYR A 139 7.68 -13.47 -18.96
N GLN A 140 7.84 -13.54 -17.65
CA GLN A 140 7.46 -14.69 -16.84
C GLN A 140 6.15 -14.42 -16.08
N ARG A 141 5.57 -15.49 -15.55
CA ARG A 141 4.40 -15.46 -14.67
C ARG A 141 4.86 -15.11 -13.25
N GLY A 142 4.97 -13.82 -12.95
CA GLY A 142 5.37 -13.31 -11.65
C GLY A 142 4.21 -13.36 -10.65
N GLN A 143 4.38 -14.11 -9.57
CA GLN A 143 3.40 -14.30 -8.50
C GLN A 143 3.35 -13.06 -7.60
N LEU A 144 2.14 -12.59 -7.28
CA LEU A 144 1.96 -11.54 -6.27
C LEU A 144 2.02 -12.09 -4.85
N TYR A 145 1.51 -13.30 -4.64
CA TYR A 145 1.79 -14.12 -3.47
C TYR A 145 2.79 -15.23 -3.86
N PRO A 146 4.11 -15.04 -3.66
CA PRO A 146 5.12 -16.01 -4.04
C PRO A 146 5.00 -17.31 -3.25
N PHE A 147 5.25 -18.44 -3.92
CA PHE A 147 5.23 -19.76 -3.27
C PHE A 147 6.20 -19.85 -2.08
N SER A 148 7.31 -19.10 -2.09
CA SER A 148 8.31 -19.07 -1.00
C SER A 148 7.76 -18.50 0.31
N LEU A 149 6.72 -17.69 0.24
CA LEU A 149 6.02 -17.11 1.39
C LEU A 149 4.82 -17.94 1.84
N SER A 150 4.56 -19.09 1.21
CA SER A 150 3.52 -20.03 1.63
C SER A 150 4.06 -21.10 2.57
N LYS A 151 3.21 -21.53 3.52
CA LYS A 151 3.57 -22.44 4.61
C LYS A 151 3.55 -23.92 4.20
N ASP A 152 2.67 -24.29 3.27
CA ASP A 152 2.27 -25.68 3.07
C ASP A 152 2.24 -26.05 1.59
N PHE A 153 3.38 -25.96 0.88
CA PHE A 153 3.51 -26.30 -0.54
C PHE A 153 2.28 -25.92 -1.37
N GLU A 154 1.71 -24.73 -1.11
CA GLU A 154 0.35 -24.47 -1.55
C GLU A 154 0.35 -24.27 -3.05
N VAL A 155 -0.03 -25.34 -3.75
CA VAL A 155 -0.07 -25.41 -5.20
C VAL A 155 -0.94 -24.28 -5.73
N ALA A 156 -1.98 -23.87 -4.98
CA ALA A 156 -2.82 -22.70 -5.26
C ALA A 156 -2.05 -21.40 -5.56
N THR A 157 -0.85 -21.18 -5.00
CA THR A 157 -0.05 -19.98 -5.32
C THR A 157 0.34 -19.91 -6.81
N PHE A 158 0.38 -21.06 -7.50
CA PHE A 158 0.62 -21.18 -8.95
C PHE A 158 -0.64 -20.96 -9.80
N ALA A 159 -1.76 -20.52 -9.22
CA ALA A 159 -2.89 -20.03 -10.01
C ALA A 159 -2.48 -18.81 -10.85
N LEU A 160 -2.81 -18.81 -12.14
CA LEU A 160 -2.51 -17.70 -13.04
C LEU A 160 -3.29 -16.43 -12.66
N THR A 161 -4.36 -16.55 -11.90
CA THR A 161 -5.06 -15.43 -11.26
C THR A 161 -4.23 -14.71 -10.21
N ASN A 162 -3.20 -15.36 -9.64
CA ASN A 162 -2.23 -14.76 -8.71
C ASN A 162 -0.95 -14.26 -9.45
N ALA A 163 -0.90 -14.32 -10.78
CA ALA A 163 0.29 -13.99 -11.56
C ALA A 163 0.07 -12.81 -12.51
N ALA A 164 1.12 -11.99 -12.67
CA ALA A 164 1.21 -10.92 -13.66
C ALA A 164 2.49 -11.07 -14.48
N PRO A 165 2.55 -10.55 -15.72
CA PRO A 165 3.79 -10.46 -16.49
C PRO A 165 4.89 -9.73 -15.74
N MET A 166 6.04 -10.38 -15.53
CA MET A 166 7.24 -9.77 -14.97
C MET A 166 8.46 -10.18 -15.80
N ALA A 167 9.30 -9.21 -16.17
CA ALA A 167 10.61 -9.52 -16.73
C ALA A 167 11.43 -10.35 -15.72
N PRO A 168 12.32 -11.27 -16.16
CA PRO A 168 13.07 -12.13 -15.25
C PRO A 168 13.83 -11.38 -14.16
N SER A 169 14.51 -10.28 -14.51
CA SER A 169 15.24 -9.43 -13.56
C SER A 169 14.31 -8.80 -12.52
N PHE A 170 13.16 -8.28 -12.98
CA PHE A 170 12.16 -7.67 -12.11
C PHE A 170 11.52 -8.69 -11.16
N GLN A 171 11.18 -9.88 -11.66
CA GLN A 171 10.62 -10.96 -10.85
C GLN A 171 11.60 -11.39 -9.73
N GLU A 172 12.88 -11.58 -10.07
CA GLU A 172 13.90 -11.97 -9.08
C GLU A 172 14.03 -10.91 -7.99
N ARG A 173 14.11 -9.63 -8.36
CA ARG A 173 14.17 -8.51 -7.40
C ARG A 173 12.93 -8.46 -6.52
N TRP A 174 11.75 -8.57 -7.11
CA TRP A 174 10.49 -8.57 -6.38
C TRP A 174 10.44 -9.69 -5.32
N TYR A 175 10.79 -10.91 -5.68
CA TYR A 175 10.78 -12.04 -4.75
C TYR A 175 11.85 -11.90 -3.66
N LEU A 176 13.06 -11.45 -3.99
CA LEU A 176 14.12 -11.21 -3.01
C LEU A 176 13.72 -10.14 -1.99
N ASN A 177 13.13 -9.03 -2.47
CA ASN A 177 12.64 -7.95 -1.63
C ASN A 177 11.48 -8.41 -0.75
N LEU A 178 10.48 -9.09 -1.31
CA LEU A 178 9.37 -9.63 -0.52
C LEU A 178 9.82 -10.58 0.58
N ASN A 179 10.69 -11.55 0.27
CA ASN A 179 11.23 -12.47 1.28
C ASN A 179 12.00 -11.71 2.37
N SER A 180 12.85 -10.75 1.97
CA SER A 180 13.62 -9.94 2.92
C SER A 180 12.74 -9.08 3.81
N LEU A 181 11.73 -8.40 3.25
CA LEU A 181 10.77 -7.60 4.00
C LEU A 181 9.98 -8.47 4.98
N MET A 182 9.47 -9.62 4.54
CA MET A 182 8.70 -10.52 5.39
C MET A 182 9.53 -11.08 6.54
N GLU A 183 10.74 -11.57 6.27
CA GLU A 183 11.59 -12.22 7.28
C GLU A 183 12.29 -11.23 8.22
N ARG A 184 12.83 -10.13 7.69
CA ARG A 184 13.69 -9.21 8.44
C ARG A 184 12.93 -8.03 9.03
N ALA A 185 11.85 -7.58 8.40
CA ALA A 185 11.20 -6.31 8.73
C ALA A 185 9.78 -6.49 9.31
N LEU A 186 8.86 -7.12 8.57
CA LEU A 186 7.43 -7.14 8.88
C LEU A 186 7.07 -8.17 9.96
N THR A 187 7.44 -9.44 9.76
CA THR A 187 7.11 -10.52 10.73
C THR A 187 7.71 -10.27 12.11
N PRO A 188 9.01 -9.89 12.26
CA PRO A 188 9.60 -9.64 13.57
C PRO A 188 8.93 -8.52 14.37
N GLN A 189 8.36 -7.53 13.67
CA GLN A 189 7.67 -6.40 14.31
C GLN A 189 6.17 -6.66 14.51
N CYS A 190 5.69 -7.85 14.14
CA CYS A 190 4.31 -8.31 14.38
C CYS A 190 4.22 -9.54 15.29
N GLY A 191 5.10 -9.64 16.29
CA GLY A 191 5.04 -10.69 17.31
C GLY A 191 5.18 -12.09 16.74
N SER A 192 4.11 -12.89 16.81
CA SER A 192 4.09 -14.25 16.24
C SER A 192 3.88 -14.29 14.73
N GLY A 193 3.58 -13.15 14.10
CA GLY A 193 3.17 -13.03 12.70
C GLY A 193 1.71 -13.41 12.43
N ALA A 194 0.99 -13.95 13.42
CA ALA A 194 -0.39 -14.37 13.23
C ALA A 194 -1.31 -13.19 12.87
N ASP A 195 -1.06 -12.02 13.43
CA ASP A 195 -1.88 -10.82 13.20
C ASP A 195 -1.36 -9.95 12.05
N LEU A 196 -0.48 -10.49 11.19
CA LEU A 196 0.09 -9.81 10.04
C LEU A 196 -0.71 -10.16 8.77
N TYR A 197 -1.43 -9.16 8.26
CA TYR A 197 -2.22 -9.20 7.04
C TYR A 197 -1.46 -8.51 5.93
N ILE A 198 -1.33 -9.19 4.79
CA ILE A 198 -0.58 -8.71 3.64
C ILE A 198 -1.50 -8.65 2.43
N ILE A 199 -1.41 -7.57 1.68
CA ILE A 199 -2.07 -7.39 0.38
C ILE A 199 -0.98 -7.02 -0.62
N THR A 200 -0.82 -7.79 -1.69
CA THR A 200 0.08 -7.46 -2.80
C THR A 200 -0.74 -7.23 -4.05
N GLY A 201 -0.34 -6.29 -4.90
CA GLY A 201 -1.10 -5.92 -6.09
C GLY A 201 -0.25 -5.52 -7.26
N ALA A 202 -0.89 -5.44 -8.43
CA ALA A 202 -0.28 -5.01 -9.68
C ALA A 202 -1.12 -3.88 -10.29
N VAL A 203 -0.48 -2.79 -10.68
CA VAL A 203 -1.14 -1.69 -11.37
C VAL A 203 -0.95 -1.88 -12.88
N PRO A 204 -2.03 -1.98 -13.68
CA PRO A 204 -1.92 -2.21 -15.12
C PRO A 204 -1.24 -1.02 -15.84
N SER A 205 -0.44 -1.31 -16.86
CA SER A 205 0.05 -0.32 -17.84
C SER A 205 -0.78 -0.36 -19.13
N ASP A 206 -0.38 0.43 -20.12
CA ASP A 206 -0.98 0.41 -21.46
C ASP A 206 -0.42 -0.71 -22.36
N HIS A 207 0.59 -1.46 -21.90
CA HIS A 207 1.23 -2.52 -22.67
C HIS A 207 0.63 -3.89 -22.38
N ARG A 208 0.49 -4.73 -23.41
CA ARG A 208 -0.10 -6.07 -23.30
C ARG A 208 0.75 -7.11 -24.01
N LEU A 209 0.90 -8.29 -23.39
CA LEU A 209 1.41 -9.50 -24.03
C LEU A 209 0.37 -10.03 -25.01
N LYS A 210 0.75 -10.09 -26.29
CA LYS A 210 -0.08 -10.62 -27.38
C LYS A 210 -1.48 -9.97 -27.44
N ASP A 211 -1.60 -8.71 -27.03
CA ASP A 211 -2.87 -7.99 -26.87
C ASP A 211 -3.88 -8.63 -25.88
N ARG A 212 -3.43 -9.58 -25.05
CA ARG A 212 -4.28 -10.32 -24.11
C ARG A 212 -4.03 -9.95 -22.66
N VAL A 213 -2.81 -10.13 -22.18
CA VAL A 213 -2.45 -9.99 -20.74
C VAL A 213 -1.70 -8.71 -20.52
N THR A 214 -2.17 -7.88 -19.60
CA THR A 214 -1.58 -6.55 -19.35
C THR A 214 -0.28 -6.66 -18.57
N ILE A 215 0.74 -5.95 -19.02
CA ILE A 215 2.02 -5.82 -18.31
C ILE A 215 1.84 -4.77 -17.21
N PRO A 216 2.20 -5.05 -15.95
CA PRO A 216 2.06 -4.08 -14.87
C PRO A 216 3.05 -2.92 -15.01
N ALA A 217 2.60 -1.71 -14.72
CA ALA A 217 3.47 -0.53 -14.59
C ALA A 217 4.35 -0.62 -13.33
N PHE A 218 3.77 -1.11 -12.24
CA PHE A 218 4.45 -1.40 -10.98
C PHE A 218 3.65 -2.42 -10.16
N VAL A 219 4.33 -3.03 -9.21
CA VAL A 219 3.72 -3.87 -8.17
C VAL A 219 3.81 -3.17 -6.82
N TRP A 220 2.95 -3.56 -5.89
CA TRP A 220 2.90 -2.95 -4.57
C TRP A 220 2.58 -3.99 -3.50
N LEU A 221 2.94 -3.65 -2.26
CA LEU A 221 2.61 -4.41 -1.06
C LEU A 221 2.05 -3.46 -0.01
N ALA A 222 1.00 -3.86 0.70
CA ALA A 222 0.51 -3.22 1.90
C ALA A 222 0.50 -4.25 3.04
N ALA A 223 1.04 -3.87 4.19
CA ALA A 223 1.10 -4.71 5.38
C ALA A 223 0.35 -4.04 6.53
N CYS A 224 -0.42 -4.83 7.29
CA CYS A 224 -1.13 -4.42 8.49
C CYS A 224 -0.87 -5.43 9.60
N CYS A 225 -0.33 -4.96 10.73
CA CYS A 225 -0.18 -5.75 11.94
C CYS A 225 -1.24 -5.36 12.97
N ALA A 226 -2.16 -6.26 13.28
CA ALA A 226 -3.25 -6.05 14.24
C ALA A 226 -2.89 -6.41 15.69
N ALA A 227 -1.62 -6.30 16.07
CA ALA A 227 -1.16 -6.69 17.40
C ALA A 227 -1.83 -5.81 18.51
N PRO A 228 -2.32 -6.42 19.61
CA PRO A 228 -2.96 -5.68 20.70
C PRO A 228 -2.05 -4.58 21.27
N GLY A 229 -2.52 -3.32 21.27
CA GLY A 229 -1.84 -2.18 21.89
C GLY A 229 -0.56 -1.69 21.18
N GLY A 230 -0.38 -2.03 19.89
CA GLY A 230 0.77 -1.60 19.11
C GLY A 230 0.70 -2.02 17.64
N GLY A 231 -0.46 -1.76 17.01
CA GLY A 231 -0.67 -2.02 15.59
C GLY A 231 0.10 -1.05 14.70
N TRP A 232 0.33 -1.43 13.45
CA TRP A 232 1.01 -0.57 12.48
C TRP A 232 0.63 -0.99 11.07
N ALA A 233 0.79 -0.07 10.11
CA ALA A 233 0.57 -0.35 8.70
C ALA A 233 1.61 0.36 7.83
N MET A 234 2.07 -0.31 6.78
CA MET A 234 3.05 0.20 5.83
C MET A 234 2.73 -0.23 4.40
N GLY A 235 3.14 0.59 3.44
CA GLY A 235 3.05 0.31 2.02
C GLY A 235 4.43 0.27 1.38
N PHE A 236 4.55 -0.45 0.27
CA PHE A 236 5.74 -0.53 -0.55
C PHE A 236 5.35 -0.53 -2.03
N VAL A 237 6.16 0.09 -2.86
CA VAL A 237 5.97 0.16 -4.31
C VAL A 237 7.26 -0.25 -5.00
N GLN A 238 7.18 -1.07 -6.04
CA GLN A 238 8.31 -1.41 -6.88
C GLN A 238 7.93 -1.30 -8.35
N HIS A 239 8.58 -0.36 -9.03
CA HIS A 239 8.39 -0.12 -10.45
C HIS A 239 9.11 -1.17 -11.30
N ALA A 240 8.54 -1.45 -12.47
CA ALA A 240 9.02 -2.51 -13.36
C ALA A 240 10.31 -2.15 -14.13
N GLN A 241 10.78 -0.89 -14.08
CA GLN A 241 11.95 -0.47 -14.84
C GLN A 241 13.25 -0.94 -14.18
N ASP A 242 14.28 -1.16 -15.00
CA ASP A 242 15.61 -1.49 -14.52
C ASP A 242 16.25 -0.27 -13.85
N GLY A 243 16.75 -0.45 -12.62
CA GLY A 243 17.34 0.62 -11.81
C GLY A 243 16.41 1.16 -10.72
N ASP A 244 15.11 0.91 -10.82
CA ASP A 244 14.16 1.28 -9.76
C ASP A 244 14.36 0.35 -8.55
N VAL A 245 14.21 0.87 -7.34
CA VAL A 245 14.37 0.13 -6.07
C VAL A 245 13.01 0.07 -5.39
N ILE A 246 12.78 -0.90 -4.52
CA ILE A 246 11.55 -0.91 -3.72
C ILE A 246 11.46 0.33 -2.81
N GLU A 247 10.38 1.08 -2.90
CA GLU A 247 10.13 2.31 -2.15
C GLU A 247 9.17 2.03 -1.00
N ASP A 248 9.49 2.51 0.19
CA ASP A 248 8.55 2.54 1.32
C ASP A 248 7.65 3.77 1.25
N VAL A 249 6.36 3.55 1.50
CA VAL A 249 5.35 4.60 1.51
C VAL A 249 4.39 4.38 2.69
N MET A 250 3.78 5.45 3.15
CA MET A 250 2.64 5.33 4.06
C MET A 250 1.47 4.72 3.30
N VAL A 251 0.65 3.89 3.96
CA VAL A 251 -0.52 3.26 3.32
C VAL A 251 -1.43 4.29 2.66
N ARG A 252 -1.63 5.46 3.27
CA ARG A 252 -2.43 6.55 2.69
C ARG A 252 -1.83 7.15 1.42
N GLU A 253 -0.51 7.16 1.28
CA GLU A 253 0.12 7.61 0.04
C GLU A 253 0.06 6.52 -1.01
N LEU A 254 0.23 5.25 -0.63
CA LEU A 254 -0.02 4.11 -1.51
C LEU A 254 -1.43 4.14 -2.08
N GLU A 255 -2.46 4.34 -1.25
CA GLU A 255 -3.87 4.44 -1.67
C GLU A 255 -4.07 5.51 -2.75
N LYS A 256 -3.36 6.64 -2.71
CA LYS A 256 -3.42 7.69 -3.75
C LYS A 256 -2.70 7.33 -5.04
N LEU A 257 -1.69 6.46 -4.97
CA LEU A 257 -0.96 5.96 -6.14
C LEU A 257 -1.76 4.88 -6.88
N LEU A 258 -2.68 4.20 -6.19
CA LEU A 258 -3.47 3.12 -6.77
C LEU A 258 -4.67 3.65 -7.55
N PRO A 259 -5.05 2.98 -8.66
CA PRO A 259 -6.28 3.29 -9.37
C PRO A 259 -7.50 3.24 -8.42
N PHE A 260 -8.43 4.17 -8.61
CA PHE A 260 -9.68 4.31 -7.83
C PHE A 260 -9.52 4.78 -6.38
N ASN A 261 -8.31 5.12 -5.93
CA ASN A 261 -8.04 5.59 -4.56
C ASN A 261 -8.69 4.69 -3.48
N PRO A 262 -8.35 3.39 -3.46
CA PRO A 262 -9.01 2.43 -2.60
C PRO A 262 -8.70 2.68 -1.13
N GLN A 263 -9.52 2.14 -0.25
CA GLN A 263 -9.19 2.02 1.16
C GLN A 263 -8.67 0.60 1.41
N LEU A 264 -7.37 0.43 1.60
CA LEU A 264 -6.72 -0.89 1.68
C LEU A 264 -6.98 -1.58 3.01
N PHE A 265 -6.91 -0.84 4.12
CA PHE A 265 -7.20 -1.35 5.45
C PHE A 265 -8.24 -0.47 6.14
N ARG A 266 -9.25 -1.11 6.72
CA ARG A 266 -10.20 -0.44 7.60
C ARG A 266 -9.43 0.25 8.74
N ASP A 267 -9.72 1.54 8.96
CA ASP A 267 -9.11 2.36 10.00
C ASP A 267 -7.57 2.29 10.04
N ASN A 268 -6.91 2.08 8.89
CA ASN A 268 -5.45 1.98 8.76
C ASN A 268 -4.78 1.05 9.80
N CYS A 269 -5.41 -0.08 10.09
CA CYS A 269 -4.91 -1.06 11.07
C CYS A 269 -4.80 -0.49 12.52
N GLY A 270 -5.70 0.42 12.90
CA GLY A 270 -5.71 1.06 14.24
C GLY A 270 -5.05 2.44 14.26
N GLU A 271 -5.50 3.34 13.38
CA GLU A 271 -4.95 4.69 13.12
C GLU A 271 -4.60 5.52 14.38
N THR A 272 -5.35 5.38 15.47
CA THR A 272 -5.15 6.20 16.69
C THR A 272 -3.98 5.75 17.57
N GLU A 273 -3.43 4.56 17.35
CA GLU A 273 -2.42 3.92 18.22
C GLU A 273 -1.27 3.27 17.43
N GLN A 274 -0.87 3.86 16.29
CA GLN A 274 0.25 3.32 15.52
C GLN A 274 1.55 3.32 16.33
N ASP A 275 2.21 2.16 16.41
CA ASP A 275 3.47 2.00 17.13
C ASP A 275 4.65 2.55 16.30
N THR A 276 4.95 3.83 16.51
CA THR A 276 6.02 4.54 15.82
C THR A 276 7.40 3.92 16.04
N GLU A 277 7.61 3.24 17.17
CA GLU A 277 8.90 2.60 17.48
C GLU A 277 9.09 1.34 16.61
N ARG A 278 8.03 0.53 16.47
CA ARG A 278 8.04 -0.61 15.54
C ARG A 278 8.21 -0.15 14.10
N MET A 279 7.46 0.86 13.68
CA MET A 279 7.59 1.43 12.33
C MET A 279 9.01 1.91 12.05
N LYS A 280 9.66 2.60 13.00
CA LYS A 280 11.05 3.02 12.85
C LYS A 280 11.99 1.83 12.66
N LYS A 281 11.82 0.74 13.41
CA LYS A 281 12.60 -0.49 13.24
C LYS A 281 12.36 -1.15 11.89
N ILE A 282 11.13 -1.13 11.38
CA ILE A 282 10.82 -1.61 10.03
C ILE A 282 11.61 -0.77 9.00
N LEU A 283 11.53 0.56 9.09
CA LEU A 283 12.25 1.47 8.18
C LEU A 283 13.77 1.28 8.21
N GLU A 284 14.35 1.03 9.38
CA GLU A 284 15.80 0.74 9.50
C GLU A 284 16.20 -0.51 8.71
N VAL A 285 15.38 -1.56 8.75
CA VAL A 285 15.63 -2.78 7.96
C VAL A 285 15.34 -2.56 6.48
N VAL A 286 14.28 -1.82 6.14
CA VAL A 286 13.92 -1.49 4.76
C VAL A 286 15.06 -0.73 4.09
N ASN A 287 15.65 0.25 4.76
CA ASN A 287 16.81 0.98 4.24
C ASN A 287 17.98 0.04 3.90
N GLN A 288 18.22 -0.98 4.72
CA GLN A 288 19.26 -1.98 4.43
C GLN A 288 18.91 -2.81 3.19
N VAL A 289 17.65 -3.24 3.04
CA VAL A 289 17.19 -3.99 1.87
C VAL A 289 17.33 -3.14 0.59
N GLN A 290 16.93 -1.87 0.66
CA GLN A 290 17.08 -0.92 -0.46
C GLN A 290 18.56 -0.71 -0.83
N ASP A 291 19.44 -0.55 0.16
CA ASP A 291 20.87 -0.38 -0.10
C ASP A 291 21.50 -1.65 -0.69
N GLU A 292 21.12 -2.84 -0.19
CA GLU A 292 21.52 -4.12 -0.76
C GLU A 292 21.09 -4.23 -2.23
N GLU A 293 19.84 -3.91 -2.56
CA GLU A 293 19.32 -3.89 -3.95
C GLU A 293 20.14 -2.94 -4.84
N ARG A 294 20.40 -1.70 -4.38
CA ARG A 294 21.24 -0.72 -5.10
C ARG A 294 22.65 -1.27 -5.37
N THR A 295 23.26 -1.94 -4.39
CA THR A 295 24.61 -2.51 -4.57
C THR A 295 24.65 -3.69 -5.54
N VAL A 296 23.60 -4.50 -5.61
CA VAL A 296 23.48 -5.61 -6.56
C VAL A 296 23.36 -5.06 -7.98
N GLN A 297 22.47 -4.08 -8.19
CA GLN A 297 22.29 -3.44 -9.49
C GLN A 297 23.59 -2.76 -9.99
N ALA A 298 24.32 -2.06 -9.10
CA ALA A 298 25.60 -1.43 -9.46
C ALA A 298 26.67 -2.45 -9.93
N LYS A 299 26.67 -3.66 -9.37
CA LYS A 299 27.60 -4.73 -9.77
C LYS A 299 27.23 -5.35 -11.11
N GLU A 300 25.94 -5.44 -11.43
CA GLU A 300 25.47 -5.95 -12.73
C GLU A 300 25.77 -4.98 -13.88
N GLY A 301 25.61 -3.67 -13.66
CA GLY A 301 25.95 -2.63 -14.64
C GLY A 301 27.46 -2.55 -15.00
N THR A 302 28.34 -3.22 -14.25
CA THR A 302 29.80 -3.19 -14.45
C THR A 302 30.34 -4.44 -15.17
N ARG A 303 29.49 -5.42 -15.56
CA ARG A 303 29.93 -6.60 -16.32
C ARG A 303 29.96 -6.33 -17.84
N PRO A 304 31.10 -6.51 -18.54
CA PRO A 304 31.13 -6.34 -19.99
C PRO A 304 30.35 -7.45 -20.71
N LEU A 305 29.53 -7.05 -21.67
CA LEU A 305 28.82 -7.89 -22.62
C LEU A 305 29.84 -8.63 -23.51
N SER A 306 29.93 -9.97 -23.41
CA SER A 306 30.75 -10.77 -24.32
C SER A 306 29.91 -11.23 -25.51
N SER A 307 30.18 -10.65 -26.67
CA SER A 307 29.60 -11.06 -27.95
C SER A 307 30.42 -12.17 -28.62
N THR A 308 29.70 -13.20 -29.02
CA THR A 308 29.86 -14.16 -30.11
C THR A 308 31.03 -13.97 -31.10
N LYS A 309 31.90 -15.01 -31.15
CA LYS A 309 32.31 -15.84 -32.30
C LYS A 309 32.60 -15.17 -33.66
N ASP A 310 33.84 -15.34 -34.15
CA ASP A 310 34.12 -15.37 -35.59
C ASP A 310 35.23 -16.39 -35.92
N GLN A 311 35.04 -17.11 -37.03
CA GLN A 311 35.91 -18.14 -37.59
C GLN A 311 36.42 -17.65 -38.97
N GLY A 312 37.71 -17.83 -39.27
CA GLY A 312 38.16 -17.94 -40.67
C GLY A 312 39.63 -17.62 -40.98
N SER A 313 40.31 -18.62 -41.56
CA SER A 313 41.36 -18.54 -42.61
C SER A 313 42.78 -18.05 -42.17
N ALA A 314 43.94 -18.53 -42.65
CA ALA A 314 44.31 -19.44 -43.74
C ALA A 314 45.80 -19.89 -43.67
N LEU A 315 46.12 -20.95 -44.46
CA LEU A 315 47.33 -21.20 -45.28
C LEU A 315 48.64 -21.83 -44.69
N LEU A 316 49.06 -22.91 -45.37
CA LEU A 316 50.37 -23.61 -45.36
C LEU A 316 51.43 -22.88 -46.22
N PRO A 317 52.74 -23.16 -46.06
CA PRO A 317 53.46 -24.03 -47.03
C PRO A 317 54.64 -24.89 -46.46
N PRO A 318 55.31 -25.75 -47.27
CA PRO A 318 56.14 -26.89 -46.82
C PRO A 318 57.67 -26.89 -47.14
N GLU A 319 58.41 -27.74 -46.40
CA GLU A 319 59.59 -28.61 -46.70
C GLU A 319 60.97 -28.06 -47.25
N PRO A 320 62.09 -28.81 -47.07
CA PRO A 320 63.45 -28.30 -46.76
C PRO A 320 64.54 -28.70 -47.79
N SER A 321 65.82 -28.39 -47.50
CA SER A 321 66.99 -28.88 -48.26
C SER A 321 68.17 -29.31 -47.39
N GLU A 322 68.84 -30.38 -47.85
CA GLU A 322 69.95 -31.16 -47.28
C GLU A 322 71.30 -30.42 -47.10
N GLU A 323 72.19 -30.90 -46.23
CA GLU A 323 73.46 -31.57 -46.65
C GLU A 323 74.31 -32.16 -45.51
N ARG A 324 75.28 -32.99 -45.91
CA ARG A 324 75.93 -34.13 -45.23
C ARG A 324 77.10 -33.80 -44.28
N ARG A 325 77.07 -34.52 -43.13
CA ARG A 325 78.12 -35.36 -42.49
C ARG A 325 79.61 -34.95 -42.54
N SER A 326 80.21 -34.87 -41.34
CA SER A 326 81.33 -35.75 -40.94
C SER A 326 81.55 -35.70 -39.41
N PHE A 327 81.25 -36.76 -38.65
CA PHE A 327 82.12 -37.93 -38.39
C PHE A 327 83.24 -37.73 -37.33
N LEU A 328 83.00 -36.93 -36.28
CA LEU A 328 83.89 -36.94 -35.09
C LEU A 328 83.21 -36.57 -33.75
N GLY A 329 81.92 -36.92 -33.60
CA GLY A 329 81.19 -36.79 -32.32
C GLY A 329 80.59 -38.11 -31.82
N ARG A 330 80.96 -39.23 -32.46
CA ARG A 330 80.22 -40.49 -32.42
C ARG A 330 80.58 -41.44 -31.26
N LEU A 331 81.22 -40.95 -30.20
CA LEU A 331 81.56 -41.77 -29.03
C LEU A 331 81.14 -41.19 -27.67
N ARG A 332 80.17 -40.26 -27.64
CA ARG A 332 79.61 -39.75 -26.37
C ARG A 332 78.07 -39.75 -26.27
N SER A 333 77.35 -40.36 -27.21
CA SER A 333 75.87 -40.32 -27.22
C SER A 333 75.15 -41.61 -26.82
N PHE A 334 75.85 -42.71 -26.54
CA PHE A 334 75.17 -43.99 -26.26
C PHE A 334 74.75 -44.19 -24.79
N LEU A 335 75.21 -43.35 -23.86
CA LEU A 335 74.75 -43.34 -22.46
C LEU A 335 73.86 -42.13 -22.12
N ALA A 336 73.85 -41.08 -22.96
CA ALA A 336 73.21 -39.82 -22.62
C ALA A 336 71.69 -39.82 -22.92
N THR A 337 71.22 -40.52 -23.95
CA THR A 337 69.83 -40.40 -24.42
C THR A 337 68.76 -40.95 -23.45
N PRO A 338 68.93 -42.14 -22.81
CA PRO A 338 67.94 -42.61 -21.83
C PRO A 338 68.04 -41.84 -20.51
N VAL A 339 69.26 -41.44 -20.12
CA VAL A 339 69.55 -40.69 -18.90
C VAL A 339 68.96 -39.27 -18.98
N ILE A 340 69.10 -38.58 -20.11
CA ILE A 340 68.50 -37.25 -20.32
C ILE A 340 66.97 -37.31 -20.27
N ARG A 341 66.33 -38.33 -20.85
CA ARG A 341 64.87 -38.49 -20.76
C ARG A 341 64.39 -38.80 -19.35
N LEU A 342 65.17 -39.58 -18.59
CA LEU A 342 64.89 -39.83 -17.17
C LEU A 342 64.98 -38.54 -16.36
N PHE A 343 66.02 -37.72 -16.58
CA PHE A 343 66.16 -36.42 -15.93
C PHE A 343 65.06 -35.43 -16.33
N GLN A 344 64.60 -35.44 -17.59
CA GLN A 344 63.44 -34.63 -18.01
C GLN A 344 62.15 -35.05 -17.31
N LEU A 345 61.88 -36.35 -17.18
CA LEU A 345 60.70 -36.85 -16.46
C LEU A 345 60.78 -36.50 -14.96
N LEU A 346 61.95 -36.65 -14.35
CA LEU A 346 62.17 -36.25 -12.95
C LEU A 346 62.02 -34.73 -12.77
N TYR A 347 62.47 -33.93 -13.73
CA TYR A 347 62.29 -32.49 -13.72
C TYR A 347 60.81 -32.09 -13.83
N TYR A 348 60.07 -32.66 -14.78
CA TYR A 348 58.63 -32.39 -14.92
C TYR A 348 57.84 -32.84 -13.68
N ALA A 349 58.19 -34.00 -13.10
CA ALA A 349 57.59 -34.46 -11.86
C ALA A 349 57.90 -33.51 -10.69
N ALA A 350 59.16 -33.08 -10.53
CA ALA A 350 59.57 -32.14 -9.49
C ALA A 350 58.88 -30.77 -9.62
N VAL A 351 58.76 -30.24 -10.84
CA VAL A 351 58.05 -28.99 -11.11
C VAL A 351 56.54 -29.14 -10.84
N GLY A 352 55.94 -30.27 -11.22
CA GLY A 352 54.54 -30.57 -10.92
C GLY A 352 54.27 -30.65 -9.41
N ILE A 353 55.14 -31.33 -8.67
CA ILE A 353 55.07 -31.40 -7.20
C ILE A 353 55.23 -30.00 -6.60
N LEU A 354 56.22 -29.22 -7.05
CA LEU A 354 56.45 -27.86 -6.55
C LEU A 354 55.24 -26.94 -6.79
N LYS A 355 54.63 -27.01 -7.97
CA LYS A 355 53.43 -26.22 -8.30
C LYS A 355 52.25 -26.60 -7.40
N ASN A 356 52.06 -27.89 -7.14
CA ASN A 356 51.02 -28.37 -6.23
C ASN A 356 51.29 -27.95 -4.78
N VAL A 357 52.55 -28.01 -4.32
CA VAL A 357 52.94 -27.55 -2.97
C VAL A 357 52.67 -26.05 -2.82
N ILE A 358 53.04 -25.23 -3.81
CA ILE A 358 52.77 -23.79 -3.81
C ILE A 358 51.25 -23.54 -3.80
N TYR A 359 50.48 -24.29 -4.58
CA TYR A 359 49.02 -24.17 -4.62
C TYR A 359 48.37 -24.51 -3.28
N VAL A 360 48.81 -25.58 -2.63
CA VAL A 360 48.34 -25.96 -1.29
C VAL A 360 48.74 -24.91 -0.26
N LEU A 361 49.97 -24.40 -0.32
CA LEU A 361 50.44 -23.35 0.60
C LEU A 361 49.58 -22.08 0.44
N TRP A 362 49.30 -21.66 -0.79
CA TRP A 362 48.41 -20.54 -1.12
C TRP A 362 46.97 -20.77 -0.62
N PHE A 363 46.46 -21.98 -0.77
CA PHE A 363 45.12 -22.33 -0.30
C PHE A 363 45.03 -22.26 1.23
N VAL A 364 46.03 -22.80 1.93
CA VAL A 364 46.11 -22.77 3.39
C VAL A 364 46.25 -21.32 3.89
N THR A 365 47.11 -20.50 3.30
CA THR A 365 47.26 -19.10 3.72
C THR A 365 45.97 -18.30 3.50
N LYS A 366 45.26 -18.51 2.38
CA LYS A 366 43.95 -17.89 2.12
C LYS A 366 42.90 -18.32 3.16
N GLN A 367 42.87 -19.59 3.53
CA GLN A 367 41.92 -20.09 4.50
C GLN A 367 42.20 -19.58 5.93
N VAL A 368 43.47 -19.46 6.30
CA VAL A 368 43.88 -18.84 7.58
C VAL A 368 43.51 -17.36 7.60
N PHE A 369 43.73 -16.62 6.51
CA PHE A 369 43.39 -15.19 6.45
C PHE A 369 41.88 -14.96 6.57
N ASN A 370 41.06 -15.72 5.83
CA ASN A 370 39.60 -15.65 5.91
C ASN A 370 39.07 -16.06 7.30
N GLY A 371 39.72 -17.03 7.95
CA GLY A 371 39.39 -17.44 9.32
C GLY A 371 39.72 -16.36 10.35
N LEU A 372 40.88 -15.71 10.22
CA LEU A 372 41.32 -14.63 11.11
C LEU A 372 40.42 -13.40 10.97
N GLU A 373 40.06 -13.02 9.75
CA GLU A 373 39.14 -11.91 9.45
C GLU A 373 37.75 -12.18 10.03
N SER A 374 37.20 -13.39 9.85
CA SER A 374 35.91 -13.79 10.43
C SER A 374 35.91 -13.81 11.96
N CYS A 375 37.05 -14.15 12.57
CA CYS A 375 37.22 -14.15 14.03
C CYS A 375 37.30 -12.72 14.58
N LEU A 376 38.10 -11.85 13.97
CA LEU A 376 38.21 -10.44 14.35
C LEU A 376 36.88 -9.69 14.16
N TYR A 377 36.14 -9.98 13.09
CA TYR A 377 34.82 -9.39 12.85
C TYR A 377 33.81 -9.83 13.92
N ARG A 378 33.81 -11.12 14.30
CA ARG A 378 32.93 -11.63 15.37
C ARG A 378 33.28 -11.07 16.76
N LEU A 379 34.56 -10.90 17.06
CA LEU A 379 34.99 -10.32 18.33
C LEU A 379 34.63 -8.82 18.40
N GLY A 380 34.82 -8.10 17.29
CA GLY A 380 34.45 -6.69 17.15
C GLY A 380 32.94 -6.48 17.24
N SER A 381 32.15 -7.29 16.54
CA SER A 381 30.69 -7.14 16.52
C SER A 381 30.04 -7.44 17.87
N ALA A 382 30.53 -8.45 18.60
CA ALA A 382 30.05 -8.77 19.95
C ALA A 382 30.35 -7.64 20.94
N THR A 383 31.56 -7.05 20.85
CA THR A 383 31.98 -5.94 21.71
C THR A 383 31.15 -4.68 21.44
N ILE A 384 30.92 -4.34 20.17
CA ILE A 384 30.09 -3.20 19.77
C ILE A 384 28.62 -3.39 20.20
N SER A 385 28.08 -4.59 20.06
CA SER A 385 26.71 -4.91 20.51
C SER A 385 26.54 -4.73 22.02
N TYR A 386 27.56 -5.11 22.80
CA TYR A 386 27.55 -4.93 24.25
C TYR A 386 27.57 -3.44 24.65
N PHE A 387 28.38 -2.62 23.97
CA PHE A 387 28.43 -1.19 24.22
C PHE A 387 27.14 -0.47 23.78
N LEU A 388 26.53 -0.88 22.66
CA LEU A 388 25.23 -0.34 22.22
C LEU A 388 24.11 -0.70 23.20
N ALA A 389 24.06 -1.94 23.69
CA ALA A 389 23.07 -2.37 24.68
C ALA A 389 23.19 -1.60 26.01
N ILE A 390 24.43 -1.35 26.46
CA ILE A 390 24.68 -0.52 27.66
C ILE A 390 24.27 0.94 27.42
N GLY A 391 24.53 1.48 26.21
CA GLY A 391 24.12 2.83 25.83
C GLY A 391 22.60 3.01 25.78
N GLU A 392 21.88 2.01 25.25
CA GLU A 392 20.42 2.02 25.15
C GLU A 392 19.76 1.98 26.54
N GLU A 393 20.26 1.13 27.44
CA GLU A 393 19.74 1.04 28.80
C GLU A 393 20.02 2.30 29.63
N LEU A 394 21.23 2.88 29.54
CA LEU A 394 21.55 4.14 30.23
C LEU A 394 20.76 5.33 29.70
N ALA A 395 20.52 5.40 28.38
CA ALA A 395 19.71 6.46 27.77
C ALA A 395 18.20 6.31 28.09
N SER A 396 17.74 5.08 28.37
CA SER A 396 16.34 4.81 28.70
C SER A 396 15.92 5.40 30.05
N ILE A 397 16.85 5.50 31.01
CA ILE A 397 16.55 5.92 32.39
C ILE A 397 16.18 7.42 32.45
N PRO A 398 16.98 8.37 31.90
CA PRO A 398 16.58 9.77 31.82
C PRO A 398 15.30 9.99 31.02
N TRP A 399 15.11 9.25 29.93
CA TRP A 399 13.92 9.36 29.08
C TRP A 399 12.64 8.93 29.80
N LYS A 400 12.69 7.85 30.58
CA LYS A 400 11.58 7.40 31.42
C LYS A 400 11.23 8.44 32.50
N VAL A 401 12.24 9.05 33.13
CA VAL A 401 12.04 10.15 34.09
C VAL A 401 11.41 11.36 33.40
N LEU A 402 11.87 11.74 32.21
CA LEU A 402 11.32 12.84 31.44
C LEU A 402 9.84 12.59 31.08
N LYS A 403 9.49 11.38 30.67
CA LYS A 403 8.11 10.99 30.35
C LYS A 403 7.17 11.10 31.56
N VAL A 404 7.66 10.74 32.75
CA VAL A 404 6.90 10.91 34.01
C VAL A 404 6.75 12.39 34.35
N MET A 405 7.81 13.18 34.22
CA MET A 405 7.76 14.63 34.47
C MET A 405 6.76 15.34 33.56
N VAL A 406 6.72 15.01 32.27
CA VAL A 406 5.73 15.57 31.32
C VAL A 406 4.29 15.22 31.73
N ARG A 407 4.05 13.99 32.21
CA ARG A 407 2.72 13.57 32.70
C ARG A 407 2.31 14.36 33.95
N ILE A 408 3.23 14.58 34.88
CA ILE A 408 3.00 15.38 36.10
C ILE A 408 2.70 16.84 35.74
N ILE A 409 3.50 17.45 34.86
CA ILE A 409 3.29 18.84 34.40
C ILE A 409 1.92 18.98 33.73
N ARG A 410 1.53 18.02 32.87
CA ARG A 410 0.22 18.03 32.22
C ARG A 410 -0.94 17.91 33.22
N ALA A 411 -0.78 17.10 34.27
CA ALA A 411 -1.76 16.96 35.34
C ALA A 411 -1.90 18.27 36.14
N ILE A 412 -0.77 18.89 36.52
CA ILE A 412 -0.75 20.18 37.23
C ILE A 412 -1.41 21.27 36.37
N LEU A 413 -1.11 21.34 35.07
CA LEU A 413 -1.71 22.31 34.16
C LEU A 413 -3.23 22.15 34.06
N ARG A 414 -3.73 20.90 34.05
CA ARG A 414 -5.18 20.63 34.10
C ARG A 414 -5.80 21.12 35.40
N ILE A 415 -5.17 20.86 36.54
CA ILE A 415 -5.64 21.33 37.85
C ILE A 415 -5.67 22.86 37.89
N LEU A 416 -4.61 23.52 37.43
CA LEU A 416 -4.53 24.98 37.36
C LEU A 416 -5.61 25.57 36.44
N CYS A 417 -5.86 24.95 35.29
CA CYS A 417 -6.93 25.36 34.37
C CYS A 417 -8.32 25.21 35.00
N CYS A 418 -8.56 24.13 35.75
CA CYS A 418 -9.81 23.94 36.49
C CYS A 418 -10.00 24.99 37.60
N LEU A 419 -8.94 25.28 38.36
CA LEU A 419 -8.96 26.33 39.39
C LEU A 419 -9.23 27.70 38.76
N LEU A 420 -8.57 28.03 37.65
CA LEU A 420 -8.79 29.28 36.93
C LEU A 420 -10.25 29.40 36.44
N LYS A 421 -10.80 28.33 35.86
CA LYS A 421 -12.22 28.31 35.45
C LYS A 421 -13.17 28.50 36.63
N ALA A 422 -12.87 27.91 37.79
CA ALA A 422 -13.67 28.07 39.00
C ALA A 422 -13.62 29.53 39.50
N ILE A 423 -12.42 30.10 39.58
CA ILE A 423 -12.20 31.51 39.98
C ILE A 423 -12.92 32.46 39.00
N CYS A 424 -12.79 32.26 37.68
CA CYS A 424 -13.50 33.05 36.68
C CYS A 424 -15.02 32.94 36.80
N ARG A 425 -15.56 31.77 37.17
CA ARG A 425 -17.01 31.60 37.41
C ARG A 425 -17.47 32.34 38.65
N VAL A 426 -16.71 32.26 39.75
CA VAL A 426 -17.04 32.93 41.02
C VAL A 426 -16.96 34.45 40.87
N LEU A 427 -15.92 34.97 40.21
CA LEU A 427 -15.77 36.41 39.93
C LEU A 427 -16.74 36.92 38.86
N GLY A 428 -17.18 36.06 37.93
CA GLY A 428 -18.13 36.44 36.89
C GLY A 428 -19.51 36.84 37.42
N ILE A 429 -19.91 36.38 38.60
CA ILE A 429 -21.19 36.73 39.23
C ILE A 429 -21.20 38.20 39.71
N PRO A 430 -20.29 38.66 40.59
CA PRO A 430 -20.24 40.06 41.01
C PRO A 430 -19.90 41.02 39.88
N VAL A 431 -19.08 40.61 38.90
CA VAL A 431 -18.78 41.43 37.72
C VAL A 431 -20.03 41.66 36.86
N ARG A 432 -20.86 40.63 36.62
CA ARG A 432 -22.13 40.81 35.89
C ARG A 432 -23.08 41.74 36.63
N VAL A 433 -23.21 41.58 37.95
CA VAL A 433 -24.04 42.47 38.78
C VAL A 433 -23.54 43.92 38.72
N LEU A 434 -22.22 44.15 38.73
CA LEU A 434 -21.65 45.48 38.58
C LEU A 434 -21.89 46.07 37.18
N VAL A 435 -21.81 45.26 36.13
CA VAL A 435 -22.11 45.67 34.75
C VAL A 435 -23.61 45.98 34.57
N ASP A 436 -24.48 45.19 35.18
CA ASP A 436 -25.94 45.42 35.18
C ASP A 436 -26.31 46.69 35.95
N LEU A 437 -25.65 46.96 37.08
CA LEU A 437 -25.78 48.22 37.83
C LEU A 437 -25.26 49.43 37.04
N ALA A 438 -24.19 49.26 36.26
CA ALA A 438 -23.62 50.32 35.44
C ALA A 438 -24.45 50.60 34.16
N THR A 439 -25.21 49.62 33.65
CA THR A 439 -26.07 49.77 32.47
C THR A 439 -27.47 50.29 32.80
N PHE A 440 -27.93 50.13 34.04
CA PHE A 440 -29.24 50.62 34.51
C PHE A 440 -29.49 52.13 34.25
N PRO A 441 -28.53 53.07 34.46
CA PRO A 441 -28.75 54.49 34.17
C PRO A 441 -28.82 54.81 32.67
N MET A 442 -28.19 54.01 31.81
CA MET A 442 -28.11 54.24 30.36
C MET A 442 -29.44 53.93 29.65
N HIS A 443 -30.21 52.96 30.15
CA HIS A 443 -31.53 52.63 29.60
C HIS A 443 -32.59 53.66 29.98
N THR A 444 -32.48 54.30 31.15
CA THR A 444 -33.40 55.37 31.56
C THR A 444 -33.16 56.68 30.81
N ILE A 445 -31.89 57.01 30.50
CA ILE A 445 -31.54 58.26 29.80
C ILE A 445 -31.90 58.18 28.29
N SER A 446 -31.88 56.98 27.70
CA SER A 446 -32.21 56.77 26.28
C SER A 446 -33.71 56.69 25.97
N ALA A 447 -34.58 56.51 26.97
CA ALA A 447 -36.02 56.46 26.79
C ALA A 447 -36.69 57.84 26.76
N VAL A 448 -36.11 58.85 27.43
CA VAL A 448 -36.68 60.21 27.55
C VAL A 448 -36.88 60.91 26.19
N PRO A 449 -35.94 60.85 25.21
CA PRO A 449 -36.13 61.49 23.91
C PRO A 449 -37.25 60.86 23.08
N ILE A 450 -37.47 59.55 23.22
CA ILE A 450 -38.47 58.80 22.44
C ILE A 450 -39.88 59.16 22.91
N VAL A 451 -40.10 59.20 24.23
CA VAL A 451 -41.40 59.60 24.80
C VAL A 451 -41.72 61.06 24.47
N CYS A 452 -40.74 61.97 24.54
CA CYS A 452 -40.94 63.36 24.14
C CYS A 452 -41.29 63.50 22.65
N LYS A 453 -40.68 62.68 21.78
CA LYS A 453 -40.99 62.66 20.34
C LYS A 453 -42.42 62.20 20.08
N ASP A 454 -42.88 61.14 20.75
CA ASP A 454 -44.23 60.61 20.55
C ASP A 454 -45.31 61.58 21.08
N ILE A 455 -45.06 62.26 22.19
CA ILE A 455 -45.96 63.31 22.70
C ILE A 455 -46.03 64.48 21.71
N ALA A 456 -44.90 64.92 21.15
CA ALA A 456 -44.87 66.02 20.18
C ALA A 456 -45.59 65.66 18.87
N VAL A 457 -45.44 64.44 18.37
CA VAL A 457 -46.15 63.94 17.19
C VAL A 457 -47.65 63.81 17.46
N GLY A 458 -48.04 63.34 18.65
CA GLY A 458 -49.45 63.27 19.08
C GLY A 458 -50.12 64.63 19.16
N LEU A 459 -49.44 65.63 19.72
CA LEU A 459 -49.94 67.02 19.79
C LEU A 459 -50.00 67.68 18.41
N GLY A 460 -49.00 67.44 17.57
CA GLY A 460 -48.98 67.94 16.19
C GLY A 460 -50.12 67.37 15.34
N GLY A 461 -50.42 66.08 15.51
CA GLY A 461 -51.55 65.42 14.83
C GLY A 461 -52.90 66.00 15.24
N THR A 462 -53.11 66.27 16.53
CA THR A 462 -54.37 66.88 17.02
C THR A 462 -54.52 68.31 16.54
N ILE A 463 -53.45 69.11 16.52
CA ILE A 463 -53.48 70.48 15.96
C ILE A 463 -53.78 70.46 14.46
N SER A 464 -53.19 69.53 13.70
CA SER A 464 -53.43 69.40 12.26
C SER A 464 -54.89 69.05 11.96
N LEU A 465 -55.49 68.12 12.70
CA LEU A 465 -56.93 67.80 12.56
C LEU A 465 -57.83 69.00 12.87
N LEU A 466 -57.44 69.81 13.85
CA LEU A 466 -58.17 71.02 14.22
C LEU A 466 -58.14 72.07 13.10
N PHE A 467 -56.98 72.24 12.46
CA PHE A 467 -56.85 73.08 11.28
C PHE A 467 -57.61 72.52 10.07
N ASP A 468 -57.54 71.22 9.80
CA ASP A 468 -58.29 70.61 8.68
C ASP A 468 -59.80 70.73 8.87
N ALA A 469 -60.30 70.59 10.11
CA ALA A 469 -61.71 70.82 10.42
C ALA A 469 -62.10 72.31 10.24
N ALA A 470 -61.25 73.24 10.68
CA ALA A 470 -61.49 74.67 10.51
C ALA A 470 -61.44 75.11 9.03
N PHE A 471 -60.48 74.63 8.26
CA PHE A 471 -60.38 74.92 6.83
C PHE A 471 -61.44 74.20 6.01
N GLY A 472 -61.83 72.98 6.37
CA GLY A 472 -62.93 72.26 5.73
C GLY A 472 -64.29 72.94 5.93
N THR A 473 -64.54 73.45 7.14
CA THR A 473 -65.76 74.24 7.41
C THR A 473 -65.74 75.58 6.68
N MET A 474 -64.60 76.29 6.64
CA MET A 474 -64.46 77.51 5.86
C MET A 474 -64.60 77.26 4.35
N GLY A 475 -64.04 76.18 3.82
CA GLY A 475 -64.15 75.80 2.41
C GLY A 475 -65.58 75.50 1.98
N SER A 476 -66.36 74.80 2.82
CA SER A 476 -67.78 74.59 2.55
C SER A 476 -68.59 75.90 2.64
N LEU A 477 -68.26 76.79 3.58
CA LEU A 477 -68.86 78.12 3.68
C LEU A 477 -68.58 78.96 2.42
N PHE A 478 -67.34 78.95 1.93
CA PHE A 478 -66.95 79.62 0.68
C PHE A 478 -67.65 79.02 -0.54
N GLN A 479 -67.85 77.70 -0.62
CA GLN A 479 -68.66 77.09 -1.69
C GLN A 479 -70.13 77.53 -1.64
N VAL A 480 -70.73 77.63 -0.46
CA VAL A 480 -72.10 78.13 -0.29
C VAL A 480 -72.17 79.60 -0.74
N ILE A 481 -71.23 80.45 -0.31
CA ILE A 481 -71.16 81.85 -0.73
C ILE A 481 -70.97 81.95 -2.25
N PHE A 482 -70.07 81.17 -2.85
CA PHE A 482 -69.83 81.18 -4.30
C PHE A 482 -71.05 80.69 -5.08
N SER A 483 -71.78 79.69 -4.58
CA SER A 483 -73.05 79.22 -5.15
C SER A 483 -74.14 80.30 -5.09
N ILE A 484 -74.24 81.04 -3.98
CA ILE A 484 -75.15 82.18 -3.83
C ILE A 484 -74.77 83.32 -4.77
N CYS A 485 -73.48 83.69 -4.86
CA CYS A 485 -72.99 84.71 -5.80
C CYS A 485 -73.23 84.30 -7.27
N LYS A 486 -73.08 83.03 -7.61
CA LYS A 486 -73.37 82.50 -8.97
C LYS A 486 -74.87 82.51 -9.27
N ARG A 487 -75.73 82.33 -8.26
CA ARG A 487 -77.20 82.41 -8.37
C ARG A 487 -77.72 83.85 -8.47
N ILE A 488 -76.95 84.84 -7.98
CA ILE A 488 -77.25 86.27 -8.07
C ILE A 488 -76.68 86.88 -9.36
N GLY A 489 -75.49 86.47 -9.81
CA GLY A 489 -74.83 87.00 -11.01
C GLY A 489 -75.45 86.60 -12.36
N TYR A 490 -76.38 85.63 -12.37
CA TYR A 490 -77.12 85.19 -13.57
C TYR A 490 -78.56 85.72 -13.65
N ARG A 491 -78.97 86.62 -12.74
CA ARG A 491 -80.22 87.37 -12.85
C ARG A 491 -79.92 88.81 -13.27
N VAL A 492 -80.26 89.14 -14.52
CA VAL A 492 -80.65 90.49 -14.99
C VAL A 492 -79.46 91.44 -15.19
N THR A 493 -78.69 91.36 -16.29
CA THR A 493 -78.95 91.88 -17.65
C THR A 493 -79.67 93.23 -17.76
N PHE A 494 -78.92 94.18 -18.30
CA PHE A 494 -79.30 95.46 -18.91
C PHE A 494 -80.61 95.40 -19.72
N ASP A 495 -81.45 96.42 -19.54
CA ASP A 495 -82.14 97.07 -20.67
C ASP A 495 -82.32 98.59 -20.42
N ASN A 496 -82.25 99.35 -21.51
CA ASN A 496 -82.05 100.80 -21.62
C ASN A 496 -83.28 101.68 -21.33
N SER A 497 -83.02 102.92 -20.87
CA SER A 497 -83.60 104.20 -21.35
C SER A 497 -82.91 105.33 -20.55
N GLY A 498 -82.39 106.45 -21.06
CA GLY A 498 -82.54 107.13 -22.34
C GLY A 498 -82.95 108.59 -22.07
N GLU A 499 -82.01 109.48 -21.72
CA GLU A 499 -82.09 110.95 -21.94
C GLU A 499 -80.79 111.68 -21.54
N LEU A 500 -80.36 112.59 -22.43
CA LEU A 500 -79.30 113.64 -22.35
C LEU A 500 -77.81 113.24 -22.46
#